data_AF-A0A8H4X7F6-F1
#
_entry.id   AF-A0A8H4X7F6-F1
#
_cell.length_a   1.000
_cell.length_b   1.000
_cell.length_c   1.000
_cell.angle_alpha   90.00
_cell.angle_beta   90.00
_cell.angle_gamma   90.00
#
_symmetry.space_group_name_H-M   'P 1'
#
loop_
_entity.id
_entity.type
_entity.pdbx_description
1 polymer ?
#
loop_
_entity_poly.entity_id
_entity_poly.type
_entity_poly.pdbx_seq_one_letter_code
_entity_poly.pdbx_strand_id
1 'polypeptide(L)'
;MISDDAVLNELLAKAVSADCSLKGKKFVDTSTVHPETCASAAERLREEGAIFVASPVFGDRNVAAAGKLIFSMAGPAATIETLRPFVVDVMGRSVINMGEDVRKSSLLKISGNILVLSFMEVIAEAQVFAEVTDLGTQHLEEFIAQMFGPVLE
;
A
#
# COMPACT_ATOMS: atom_id res chain seq x y z
N MET A 1 2.91 9.29 2.70
CA MET A 1 3.64 8.51 1.68
C MET A 1 4.70 9.41 1.08
N ILE A 2 5.88 8.88 0.85
CA ILE A 2 6.98 9.55 0.15
C ILE A 2 7.06 9.05 -1.30
N SER A 3 7.84 9.75 -2.12
CA SER A 3 7.80 9.59 -3.58
C SER A 3 8.47 8.31 -4.09
N ASP A 4 9.62 7.94 -3.54
CA ASP A 4 10.45 6.85 -4.06
C ASP A 4 11.48 6.34 -3.03
N ASP A 5 12.23 5.33 -3.44
CA ASP A 5 13.32 4.68 -2.71
C ASP A 5 14.44 5.65 -2.31
N ALA A 6 14.78 6.63 -3.16
CA ALA A 6 15.85 7.58 -2.88
C ALA A 6 15.45 8.52 -1.74
N VAL A 7 14.21 9.02 -1.76
CA VAL A 7 13.65 9.85 -0.69
C VAL A 7 13.59 9.07 0.62
N LEU A 8 13.24 7.78 0.61
CA LEU A 8 13.24 6.95 1.81
C LEU A 8 14.64 6.88 2.41
N ASN A 9 15.62 6.54 1.58
CA ASN A 9 17.00 6.38 2.02
C ASN A 9 17.60 7.70 2.53
N GLU A 10 17.25 8.84 1.94
CA GLU A 10 17.67 10.17 2.40
C GLU A 10 17.02 10.56 3.73
N LEU A 11 15.75 10.23 3.95
CA LEU A 11 15.08 10.52 5.23
C LEU A 11 15.63 9.65 6.36
N LEU A 12 15.87 8.37 6.09
CA LEU A 12 16.56 7.48 7.04
C LEU A 12 18.01 7.94 7.26
N ALA A 13 18.70 8.33 6.19
CA ALA A 13 19.79 9.33 6.13
C ALA A 13 19.90 10.22 7.37
N LYS A 14 19.01 11.21 7.34
CA LYS A 14 18.91 12.31 8.28
C LYS A 14 18.47 11.86 9.66
N ALA A 15 17.56 10.88 9.74
CA ALA A 15 17.08 10.37 11.02
C ALA A 15 18.20 9.70 11.82
N VAL A 16 19.02 8.87 11.17
CA VAL A 16 20.16 8.18 11.80
C VAL A 16 21.26 9.17 12.19
N SER A 17 21.52 10.20 11.39
CA SER A 17 22.53 11.22 11.70
C SER A 17 22.06 12.30 12.68
N ALA A 18 20.80 12.24 13.15
CA ALA A 18 20.27 13.24 14.07
C ALA A 18 20.85 13.04 15.47
N ASP A 19 21.02 14.14 16.22
CA ASP A 19 21.50 14.11 17.61
C ASP A 19 20.40 13.67 18.60
N CYS A 20 19.71 12.57 18.29
CA CYS A 20 18.71 11.97 19.16
C CYS A 20 18.70 10.45 19.01
N SER A 21 18.45 9.76 20.13
CA SER A 21 18.40 8.29 20.11
C SER A 21 17.16 7.79 19.36
N LEU A 22 17.35 6.85 18.42
CA LEU A 22 16.25 6.17 17.73
C LEU A 22 15.76 4.91 18.44
N LYS A 23 16.41 4.52 19.55
CA LYS A 23 16.13 3.27 20.26
C LYS A 23 14.65 3.19 20.67
N GLY A 24 14.00 2.08 20.29
CA GLY A 24 12.59 1.81 20.57
C GLY A 24 11.59 2.61 19.74
N LYS A 25 12.04 3.51 18.85
CA LYS A 25 11.14 4.21 17.92
C LYS A 25 10.65 3.27 16.82
N LYS A 26 9.44 3.54 16.34
CA LYS A 26 8.79 2.79 15.26
C LYS A 26 8.70 3.68 14.03
N PHE A 27 9.29 3.23 12.94
CA PHE A 27 9.22 3.86 11.63
C PHE A 27 8.24 3.06 10.78
N VAL A 28 7.11 3.68 10.44
CA VAL A 28 6.06 3.05 9.64
C VAL A 28 6.07 3.71 8.27
N ASP A 29 6.55 2.99 7.26
CA ASP A 29 6.56 3.50 5.88
C ASP A 29 5.29 3.07 5.16
N THR A 30 4.53 4.04 4.65
CA THR A 30 3.27 3.81 3.91
C THR A 30 3.46 3.88 2.41
N SER A 31 4.69 4.02 1.96
CA SER A 31 5.04 4.27 0.57
C SER A 31 5.15 2.96 -0.21
N THR A 32 5.15 3.07 -1.54
CA THR A 32 5.37 1.91 -2.42
C THR A 32 6.80 2.00 -2.94
N VAL A 33 7.72 1.30 -2.28
CA VAL A 33 9.15 1.22 -2.64
C VAL A 33 9.54 -0.22 -2.95
N HIS A 34 10.72 -0.41 -3.52
CA HIS A 34 11.21 -1.74 -3.87
C HIS A 34 11.32 -2.65 -2.62
N PRO A 35 11.00 -3.95 -2.70
CA PRO A 35 11.10 -4.86 -1.55
C PRO A 35 12.49 -4.85 -0.88
N GLU A 36 13.57 -4.81 -1.67
CA GLU A 36 14.93 -4.73 -1.11
C GLU A 36 15.23 -3.39 -0.42
N THR A 37 14.58 -2.31 -0.84
CA THR A 37 14.67 -1.03 -0.13
C THR A 37 14.00 -1.12 1.24
N CYS A 38 12.86 -1.80 1.37
CA CYS A 38 12.25 -2.08 2.67
C CYS A 38 13.19 -2.91 3.57
N ALA A 39 13.84 -3.94 3.02
CA ALA A 39 14.76 -4.78 3.77
C ALA A 39 15.99 -4.00 4.26
N SER A 40 16.59 -3.19 3.38
CA SER A 40 17.72 -2.31 3.73
C SER A 40 17.33 -1.27 4.79
N ALA A 41 16.16 -0.66 4.65
CA ALA A 41 15.61 0.28 5.64
C ALA A 41 15.41 -0.38 7.02
N ALA A 42 14.87 -1.60 7.03
CA ALA A 42 14.65 -2.36 8.25
C ALA A 42 15.96 -2.69 8.95
N GLU A 43 16.97 -3.14 8.21
CA GLU A 43 18.27 -3.49 8.77
C GLU A 43 18.97 -2.25 9.35
N ARG A 44 19.01 -1.17 8.59
CA ARG A 44 19.63 0.09 9.02
C ARG A 44 19.00 0.66 10.29
N LEU A 45 17.67 0.60 10.41
CA LEU A 45 16.99 1.06 11.62
C LEU A 45 17.18 0.11 12.79
N ARG A 46 17.32 -1.19 12.53
CA ARG A 46 17.60 -2.21 13.56
C ARG A 46 18.97 -1.98 14.21
N GLU A 47 19.98 -1.58 13.45
CA GLU A 47 21.31 -1.22 13.97
C GLU A 47 21.25 -0.07 14.97
N GLU A 48 20.35 0.89 14.77
CA GLU A 48 20.09 2.02 15.70
C GLU A 48 19.13 1.67 16.85
N GLY A 49 18.69 0.41 16.95
CA GLY A 49 17.72 -0.06 17.93
C GLY A 49 16.29 0.42 17.69
N ALA A 50 15.99 0.93 16.49
CA ALA A 50 14.65 1.27 16.04
C ALA A 50 13.98 0.08 15.33
N ILE A 51 12.68 0.21 15.06
CA ILE A 51 11.87 -0.82 14.41
C ILE A 51 11.25 -0.25 13.14
N PHE A 52 11.45 -0.93 12.02
CA PHE A 52 10.78 -0.61 10.76
C PHE A 52 9.55 -1.49 10.55
N VAL A 53 8.49 -0.90 10.01
CA VAL A 53 7.29 -1.60 9.54
C VAL A 53 6.99 -1.11 8.12
N ALA A 54 7.01 -2.03 7.16
CA ALA A 54 6.51 -1.76 5.82
C ALA A 54 4.99 -1.82 5.86
N SER A 55 4.33 -0.73 5.47
CA SER A 55 2.88 -0.54 5.62
C SER A 55 2.20 0.16 4.42
N PRO A 56 2.47 -0.23 3.16
CA PRO A 56 1.75 0.31 2.01
C PRO A 56 0.23 0.13 2.16
N VAL A 57 -0.51 1.05 1.54
CA VAL A 57 -1.97 1.13 1.69
C VAL A 57 -2.71 0.88 0.37
N PHE A 58 -3.96 0.41 0.47
CA PHE A 58 -4.91 0.32 -0.64
C PHE A 58 -6.10 1.24 -0.41
N GLY A 59 -6.53 1.88 -1.49
CA GLY A 59 -7.56 2.92 -1.50
C GLY A 59 -7.03 4.17 -2.19
N ASP A 60 -7.94 4.90 -2.83
CA ASP A 60 -7.68 6.16 -3.49
C ASP A 60 -7.70 7.34 -2.48
N ARG A 61 -7.73 8.58 -2.99
CA ARG A 61 -7.80 9.76 -2.13
C ARG A 61 -9.10 9.84 -1.34
N ASN A 62 -10.23 9.44 -1.93
CA ASN A 62 -11.53 9.51 -1.27
C ASN A 62 -11.61 8.50 -0.11
N VAL A 63 -11.13 7.27 -0.33
CA VAL A 63 -11.02 6.24 0.71
C VAL A 63 -10.07 6.67 1.84
N ALA A 64 -8.97 7.35 1.51
CA ALA A 64 -8.06 7.92 2.51
C ALA A 64 -8.71 9.01 3.36
N ALA A 65 -9.39 9.97 2.73
CA ALA A 65 -10.09 11.05 3.43
C ALA A 65 -11.21 10.51 4.34
N ALA A 66 -11.85 9.40 3.95
CA ALA A 66 -12.87 8.72 4.74
C ALA A 66 -12.30 7.84 5.87
N GLY A 67 -10.97 7.72 6.01
CA GLY A 67 -10.35 6.85 7.01
C GLY A 67 -10.60 5.35 6.76
N LYS A 68 -10.78 4.94 5.50
CA LYS A 68 -11.21 3.58 5.12
C LYS A 68 -10.14 2.79 4.36
N LEU A 69 -8.89 3.22 4.37
CA LEU A 69 -7.78 2.50 3.74
C LEU A 69 -7.63 1.07 4.27
N ILE A 70 -7.05 0.21 3.45
CA ILE A 70 -6.55 -1.10 3.90
C ILE A 70 -5.03 -0.98 4.04
N PHE A 71 -4.51 -1.28 5.22
CA PHE A 71 -3.07 -1.25 5.48
C PHE A 71 -2.47 -2.65 5.34
N SER A 72 -1.41 -2.79 4.55
CA SER A 72 -0.64 -4.05 4.41
C SER A 72 0.62 -3.98 5.27
N MET A 73 0.60 -4.56 6.47
CA MET A 73 1.69 -4.39 7.45
C MET A 73 2.59 -5.60 7.55
N ALA A 74 3.91 -5.38 7.43
CA ALA A 74 4.95 -6.36 7.68
C ALA A 74 6.01 -5.80 8.63
N GLY A 75 6.43 -6.60 9.61
CA GLY A 75 7.36 -6.25 10.67
C GLY A 75 7.10 -7.08 11.94
N PRO A 76 7.78 -6.78 13.06
CA PRO A 76 7.62 -7.57 14.29
C PRO A 76 6.16 -7.60 14.78
N ALA A 77 5.66 -8.79 15.11
CA ALA A 77 4.24 -8.98 15.45
C ALA A 77 3.79 -8.09 16.61
N ALA A 78 4.59 -7.98 17.67
CA ALA A 78 4.30 -7.11 18.80
C ALA A 78 4.18 -5.63 18.38
N THR A 79 5.00 -5.19 17.43
CA THR A 79 4.93 -3.83 16.90
C THR A 79 3.65 -3.60 16.12
N ILE A 80 3.27 -4.54 15.22
CA ILE A 80 2.02 -4.46 14.45
C ILE A 80 0.81 -4.38 15.39
N GLU A 81 0.77 -5.21 16.44
CA GLU A 81 -0.34 -5.17 17.39
C GLU A 81 -0.42 -3.86 18.17
N THR A 82 0.72 -3.22 18.48
CA THR A 82 0.70 -1.87 19.07
C THR A 82 0.28 -0.77 18.09
N LEU A 83 0.44 -0.99 16.78
CA LEU A 83 0.07 -0.02 15.73
C LEU A 83 -1.41 -0.15 15.34
N ARG A 84 -2.00 -1.34 15.46
CA ARG A 84 -3.37 -1.64 15.05
C ARG A 84 -4.41 -0.61 15.57
N PRO A 85 -4.40 -0.18 16.84
CA PRO A 85 -5.37 0.80 17.35
C PRO A 85 -5.24 2.21 16.75
N PHE A 86 -4.08 2.56 16.18
CA PHE A 86 -3.86 3.83 15.51
C PHE A 86 -4.29 3.81 14.04
N VAL A 87 -4.61 2.62 13.52
CA VAL A 87 -4.96 2.42 12.11
C VAL A 87 -6.42 2.07 11.97
N VAL A 88 -6.86 0.96 12.58
CA VAL A 88 -8.24 0.47 12.45
C VAL A 88 -9.18 1.46 13.12
N ASP A 89 -10.22 1.85 12.39
CA ASP A 89 -11.23 2.85 12.78
C ASP A 89 -10.70 4.30 12.95
N VAL A 90 -9.46 4.56 12.49
CA VAL A 90 -8.84 5.90 12.50
C VAL A 90 -8.44 6.34 11.10
N MET A 91 -7.51 5.61 10.48
CA MET A 91 -6.99 5.90 9.13
C MET A 91 -7.39 4.83 8.13
N GLY A 92 -7.75 3.64 8.62
CA GLY A 92 -8.10 2.50 7.81
C GLY A 92 -9.22 1.67 8.41
N ARG A 93 -9.86 0.87 7.57
CA ARG A 93 -10.90 -0.08 7.97
C ARG A 93 -10.32 -1.45 8.35
N SER A 94 -9.10 -1.76 7.92
CA SER A 94 -8.46 -3.05 8.21
C SER A 94 -6.95 -3.02 8.05
N VAL A 95 -6.31 -4.00 8.70
CA VAL A 95 -4.88 -4.32 8.56
C VAL A 95 -4.75 -5.75 8.07
N ILE A 96 -4.08 -5.93 6.93
CA ILE A 96 -3.60 -7.23 6.44
C ILE A 96 -2.20 -7.42 7.00
N ASN A 97 -2.04 -8.40 7.91
CA ASN A 97 -0.74 -8.73 8.48
C ASN A 97 0.02 -9.67 7.54
N MET A 98 1.17 -9.21 7.05
CA MET A 98 2.03 -9.89 6.08
C MET A 98 3.21 -10.64 6.74
N GLY A 99 3.26 -10.67 8.07
CA GLY A 99 4.32 -11.32 8.85
C GLY A 99 5.56 -10.45 9.03
N GLU A 100 6.68 -11.07 9.40
CA GLU A 100 7.88 -10.33 9.81
C GLU A 100 8.74 -9.84 8.63
N ASP A 101 8.69 -10.51 7.49
CA ASP A 101 9.47 -10.13 6.31
C ASP A 101 8.86 -8.91 5.63
N VAL A 102 9.46 -7.75 5.88
CA VAL A 102 9.02 -6.42 5.40
C VAL A 102 8.84 -6.35 3.88
N ARG A 103 9.54 -7.19 3.11
CA ARG A 103 9.39 -7.32 1.66
C ARG A 103 7.98 -7.71 1.24
N LYS A 104 7.31 -8.56 2.02
CA LYS A 104 6.01 -9.14 1.67
C LYS A 104 4.92 -8.08 1.51
N SER A 105 4.95 -7.02 2.32
CA SER A 105 3.99 -5.93 2.19
C SER A 105 4.10 -5.19 0.87
N SER A 106 5.34 -4.88 0.43
CA SER A 106 5.58 -4.27 -0.88
C SER A 106 5.22 -5.19 -2.02
N LEU A 107 5.51 -6.49 -1.91
CA LEU A 107 5.08 -7.49 -2.89
C LEU A 107 3.56 -7.55 -3.02
N LEU A 108 2.81 -7.56 -1.91
CA LEU A 108 1.35 -7.50 -1.97
C LEU A 108 0.85 -6.22 -2.65
N LYS A 109 1.49 -5.08 -2.37
CA LYS A 109 1.15 -3.81 -3.01
C LYS A 109 1.37 -3.86 -4.53
N ILE A 110 2.50 -4.42 -4.97
CA ILE A 110 2.80 -4.65 -6.39
C ILE A 110 1.74 -5.57 -7.01
N SER A 111 1.40 -6.69 -6.36
CA SER A 111 0.35 -7.60 -6.84
C SER A 111 -1.00 -6.90 -7.01
N GLY A 112 -1.40 -6.05 -6.06
CA GLY A 112 -2.64 -5.29 -6.18
C GLY A 112 -2.61 -4.28 -7.33
N ASN A 113 -1.47 -3.62 -7.58
CA ASN A 113 -1.33 -2.72 -8.72
C ASN A 113 -1.37 -3.48 -10.07
N ILE A 114 -0.81 -4.69 -10.13
CA ILE A 114 -0.94 -5.57 -11.32
C ILE A 114 -2.41 -5.85 -11.60
N LEU A 115 -3.18 -6.23 -10.57
CA LEU A 115 -4.62 -6.50 -10.73
C LEU A 115 -5.37 -5.27 -11.28
N VAL A 116 -5.10 -4.09 -10.73
CA VAL A 116 -5.73 -2.83 -11.20
C VAL A 116 -5.42 -2.59 -12.67
N LEU A 117 -4.15 -2.68 -13.08
CA LEU A 117 -3.75 -2.46 -14.47
C LEU A 117 -4.37 -3.49 -15.41
N SER A 118 -4.36 -4.78 -15.04
CA SER A 118 -4.97 -5.83 -15.84
C SER A 118 -6.48 -5.66 -15.99
N PHE A 119 -7.20 -5.23 -14.94
CA PHE A 119 -8.62 -4.94 -15.08
C PHE A 119 -8.89 -3.73 -15.96
N MET A 120 -8.08 -2.68 -15.85
CA MET A 120 -8.20 -1.51 -16.73
C MET A 120 -8.01 -1.90 -18.20
N GLU A 121 -7.03 -2.74 -18.50
CA GLU A 121 -6.75 -3.23 -19.86
C GLU A 121 -7.92 -4.05 -20.42
N VAL A 122 -8.38 -5.07 -19.69
CA VAL A 122 -9.48 -5.94 -20.13
C VAL A 122 -10.80 -5.17 -20.28
N ILE A 123 -11.09 -4.24 -19.37
CA ILE A 123 -12.29 -3.39 -19.47
C ILE A 123 -12.18 -2.49 -20.71
N ALA A 124 -11.02 -1.88 -20.97
CA ALA A 124 -10.81 -1.04 -22.14
C ALA A 124 -11.03 -1.82 -23.45
N GLU A 125 -10.49 -3.03 -23.55
CA GLU A 125 -10.69 -3.89 -24.73
C GLU A 125 -12.17 -4.27 -24.92
N ALA A 126 -12.86 -4.62 -23.82
CA ALA A 126 -14.28 -4.94 -23.88
C ALA A 126 -15.11 -3.72 -24.33
N GLN A 127 -14.77 -2.51 -23.88
CA GLN A 127 -15.43 -1.28 -24.30
C GLN A 127 -15.24 -1.00 -25.79
N VAL A 128 -14.03 -1.15 -26.31
CA VAL A 128 -13.77 -1.03 -27.76
C VAL A 128 -14.56 -2.08 -28.53
N PHE A 129 -14.60 -3.33 -28.06
CA PHE A 129 -15.41 -4.38 -28.67
C PHE A 129 -16.91 -4.03 -28.70
N ALA A 130 -17.45 -3.49 -27.61
CA ALA A 130 -18.85 -3.07 -27.54
C ALA A 130 -19.16 -1.93 -28.53
N GLU A 131 -18.24 -0.99 -28.70
CA GLU A 131 -18.38 0.12 -29.65
C GLU A 131 -18.37 -0.37 -31.11
N VAL A 132 -17.41 -1.21 -31.50
CA VAL A 132 -17.28 -1.66 -32.90
C VAL A 132 -18.35 -2.67 -33.34
N THR A 133 -19.07 -3.28 -32.40
CA THR A 133 -20.14 -4.25 -32.68
C THR A 133 -21.54 -3.66 -32.60
N ASP A 134 -21.65 -2.34 -32.43
CA ASP A 134 -22.92 -1.63 -32.18
C ASP A 134 -23.67 -2.10 -30.91
N LEU A 135 -23.00 -2.83 -30.01
CA LEU A 135 -23.54 -3.20 -28.70
C LEU A 135 -23.71 -1.96 -27.82
N GLY A 136 -22.82 -0.97 -27.96
CA GLY A 136 -22.83 0.28 -27.20
C GLY A 136 -22.18 0.13 -25.81
N THR A 137 -21.36 1.12 -25.43
CA THR A 137 -20.60 1.11 -24.17
C THR A 137 -21.49 1.10 -22.93
N GLN A 138 -22.65 1.76 -22.99
CA GLN A 138 -23.59 1.83 -21.86
C GLN A 138 -24.10 0.45 -21.42
N HIS A 139 -24.44 -0.44 -22.36
CA HIS A 139 -24.91 -1.78 -22.03
C HIS A 139 -23.80 -2.62 -21.39
N LEU A 140 -22.55 -2.43 -21.84
CA LEU A 140 -21.40 -3.08 -21.22
C LEU A 140 -21.11 -2.53 -19.82
N GLU A 141 -21.18 -1.21 -19.63
CA GLU A 141 -21.03 -0.56 -18.32
C GLU A 141 -22.09 -1.05 -17.33
N GLU A 142 -23.36 -1.11 -17.76
CA GLU A 142 -24.46 -1.67 -16.96
C GLU A 142 -24.18 -3.14 -16.58
N PHE A 143 -23.74 -3.96 -17.54
CA PHE A 143 -23.35 -5.35 -17.27
C PHE A 143 -22.23 -5.45 -16.24
N ILE A 144 -21.15 -4.68 -16.40
CA ILE A 144 -20.01 -4.72 -15.47
C ILE A 144 -20.46 -4.29 -14.07
N ALA A 145 -21.26 -3.22 -13.97
CA ALA A 145 -21.77 -2.72 -12.70
C ALA A 145 -22.65 -3.76 -11.96
N GLN A 146 -23.53 -4.45 -12.68
CA GLN A 146 -24.41 -5.47 -12.08
C GLN A 146 -23.68 -6.77 -11.73
N MET A 147 -22.70 -7.17 -12.54
CA MET A 147 -22.01 -8.45 -12.38
C MET A 147 -20.84 -8.38 -11.38
N PHE A 148 -20.08 -7.28 -11.37
CA PHE A 148 -18.84 -7.14 -10.60
C PHE A 148 -18.87 -6.01 -9.57
N GLY A 149 -19.91 -5.17 -9.58
CA GLY A 149 -20.02 -3.98 -8.74
C GLY A 149 -19.48 -2.71 -9.41
N PRO A 150 -19.52 -1.56 -8.70
CA PRO A 150 -19.11 -0.28 -9.27
C PRO A 150 -17.64 -0.29 -9.68
N VAL A 151 -17.38 0.08 -10.94
CA VAL A 151 -16.02 0.26 -11.49
C VAL A 151 -15.52 1.63 -11.06
N LEU A 152 -14.93 1.70 -9.86
CA LEU A 152 -14.41 2.91 -9.22
C LEU A 152 -15.54 3.86 -8.75
N GLU A 153 -15.57 4.14 -7.44
CA GLU A 153 -16.15 5.36 -6.88
C GLU A 153 -15.04 6.37 -6.58
#